data_AF-A0A258Z7Q8-F1
#
_entry.id   AF-A0A258Z7Q8-F1
#
_cell.length_a   1.000
_cell.length_b   1.000
_cell.length_c   1.000
_cell.angle_alpha   90.00
_cell.angle_beta   90.00
_cell.angle_gamma   90.00
#
_symmetry.space_group_name_H-M   'P 1'
#
loop_
_entity.id
_entity.type
_entity.pdbx_description
1 polymer ?
#
loop_
_entity_poly.entity_id
_entity_poly.type
_entity_poly.pdbx_seq_one_letter_code
_entity_poly.pdbx_strand_id
1 'polypeptide(L)'
;MNSITNELILLSLFFYALGFGTLAVAGFKKSMLKWIIAYAVMAASVVWLTQPKWFLIGGIVFMLFVGFYATLSIGLSMKQCIAELKEARASQKRGDNN
;
A
#
# COMPACT_ATOMS: atom_id res chain seq x y z
N MET A 1 -29.75 -1.01 -15.39
CA MET A 1 -28.76 -1.01 -14.28
C MET A 1 -29.11 0.16 -13.37
N ASN A 2 -29.24 -0.04 -12.05
CA ASN A 2 -29.67 1.01 -11.12
C ASN A 2 -28.55 2.06 -10.93
N SER A 3 -28.90 3.36 -10.84
CA SER A 3 -27.94 4.46 -10.64
C SER A 3 -27.03 4.22 -9.43
N ILE A 4 -27.63 3.72 -8.34
CA ILE A 4 -26.94 3.37 -7.08
C ILE A 4 -25.85 2.31 -7.29
N THR A 5 -26.09 1.34 -8.18
CA THR A 5 -25.11 0.27 -8.46
C THR A 5 -23.91 0.84 -9.22
N ASN A 6 -24.12 1.81 -10.11
CA ASN A 6 -23.04 2.47 -10.85
C ASN A 6 -22.16 3.32 -9.94
N GLU A 7 -22.75 4.08 -9.02
CA GLU A 7 -22.01 4.89 -8.04
C GLU A 7 -21.16 4.01 -7.11
N LEU A 8 -21.68 2.87 -6.66
CA LEU A 8 -20.93 1.91 -5.84
C LEU A 8 -19.74 1.30 -6.60
N ILE A 9 -19.91 0.97 -7.88
CA ILE A 9 -18.82 0.44 -8.71
C ILE A 9 -17.75 1.51 -8.94
N LEU A 10 -18.16 2.74 -9.26
CA LEU A 10 -17.25 3.86 -9.48
C LEU A 10 -16.44 4.19 -8.21
N LEU A 11 -17.11 4.24 -7.07
CA LEU A 11 -16.49 4.49 -5.77
C LEU A 11 -15.53 3.36 -5.39
N SER A 12 -15.88 2.10 -5.67
CA SER A 12 -14.96 0.99 -5.46
C SER A 12 -13.74 1.07 -6.36
N LEU A 13 -13.90 1.42 -7.63
CA LEU A 13 -12.79 1.58 -8.58
C LEU A 13 -11.83 2.67 -8.10
N PHE A 14 -12.36 3.76 -7.56
CA PHE A 14 -11.58 4.86 -7.00
C PHE A 14 -10.69 4.39 -5.84
N PHE A 15 -11.21 3.59 -4.91
CA PHE A 15 -10.42 3.03 -3.82
C PHE A 15 -9.32 2.07 -4.28
N TYR A 16 -9.61 1.22 -5.27
CA TYR A 16 -8.58 0.36 -5.86
C TYR A 16 -7.48 1.18 -6.55
N ALA A 17 -7.85 2.20 -7.33
CA ALA A 17 -6.89 3.08 -7.99
C ALA A 17 -6.01 3.82 -6.99
N LEU A 18 -6.58 4.32 -5.89
CA LEU A 18 -5.83 4.93 -4.79
C LEU A 18 -4.85 3.95 -4.14
N GLY A 19 -5.27 2.70 -3.92
CA GLY A 19 -4.39 1.65 -3.41
C GLY A 19 -3.22 1.38 -4.35
N PHE A 20 -3.46 1.23 -5.65
CA PHE A 20 -2.37 1.06 -6.62
C PHE A 20 -1.46 2.29 -6.70
N GLY A 21 -2.01 3.50 -6.62
CA GLY A 21 -1.24 4.75 -6.58
C GLY A 21 -0.32 4.83 -5.36
N THR A 22 -0.81 4.47 -4.17
CA THR A 22 0.03 4.43 -2.96
C THR A 22 1.14 3.37 -3.07
N LEU A 23 0.85 2.24 -3.71
CA LEU A 23 1.84 1.17 -3.96
C LEU A 23 2.93 1.60 -4.96
N ALA A 24 2.56 2.39 -5.97
CA ALA A 24 3.52 2.97 -6.92
C ALA A 24 4.48 3.94 -6.23
N VAL A 25 3.97 4.78 -5.31
CA VAL A 25 4.79 5.76 -4.56
C VAL A 25 5.66 5.09 -3.49
N ALA A 26 5.14 4.09 -2.78
CA ALA A 26 5.86 3.41 -1.70
C ALA A 26 6.98 2.44 -2.18
N GLY A 27 7.04 2.18 -3.48
CA GLY A 27 8.00 1.27 -4.10
C GLY A 27 7.51 -0.18 -4.14
N PHE A 28 7.46 -0.74 -5.34
CA PHE A 28 6.93 -2.07 -5.59
C PHE A 28 7.95 -3.15 -5.19
N LYS A 29 7.79 -3.78 -4.02
CA LYS A 29 8.60 -4.97 -3.66
C LYS A 29 8.00 -6.22 -4.32
N LYS A 30 8.83 -7.04 -4.96
CA LYS A 30 8.43 -8.33 -5.58
C LYS A 30 7.64 -9.25 -4.64
N SER A 31 7.91 -9.17 -3.34
CA SER A 31 7.18 -9.90 -2.29
C SER A 31 5.71 -9.46 -2.17
N MET A 32 5.40 -8.17 -2.37
CA MET A 32 4.03 -7.65 -2.31
C MET A 32 3.15 -8.17 -3.42
N LEU A 33 3.71 -8.47 -4.61
CA LEU A 33 2.93 -8.99 -5.73
C LEU A 33 2.17 -10.27 -5.35
N LYS A 34 2.78 -11.14 -4.54
CA LYS A 34 2.14 -12.36 -4.04
C LYS A 34 0.93 -12.05 -3.17
N TRP A 35 1.05 -11.05 -2.30
CA TRP A 35 -0.03 -10.62 -1.40
C TRP A 35 -1.15 -9.90 -2.15
N ILE A 36 -0.81 -9.08 -3.16
CA ILE A 36 -1.80 -8.40 -4.02
C ILE A 36 -2.58 -9.43 -4.84
N ILE A 37 -1.91 -10.41 -5.44
CA ILE A 37 -2.57 -11.48 -6.21
C ILE A 37 -3.45 -12.33 -5.30
N ALA A 38 -2.97 -12.74 -4.13
CA ALA A 38 -3.75 -13.50 -3.16
C ALA A 38 -5.01 -12.72 -2.73
N TYR A 39 -4.87 -11.43 -2.45
CA TYR A 39 -5.99 -10.55 -2.12
C TYR A 39 -6.98 -10.41 -3.27
N ALA A 40 -6.51 -10.22 -4.50
CA ALA A 40 -7.37 -10.12 -5.68
C ALA A 40 -8.19 -11.39 -5.91
N VAL A 41 -7.58 -12.57 -5.73
CA VAL A 41 -8.27 -13.86 -5.85
C VAL A 41 -9.31 -14.03 -4.74
N MET A 42 -8.99 -13.69 -3.49
CA MET A 42 -9.96 -13.72 -2.40
C MET A 42 -11.12 -12.75 -2.64
N ALA A 43 -10.84 -11.50 -3.01
CA ALA A 43 -11.87 -10.50 -3.27
C ALA A 43 -12.77 -10.92 -4.44
N ALA A 44 -12.20 -11.43 -5.53
CA ALA A 44 -12.96 -11.95 -6.67
C ALA A 44 -13.85 -13.14 -6.28
N SER A 45 -13.34 -14.06 -5.45
CA SER A 45 -14.11 -15.21 -4.95
C SER A 45 -15.27 -14.78 -4.06
N VAL A 46 -15.04 -13.82 -3.15
CA VAL A 46 -16.09 -13.27 -2.27
C VAL A 46 -17.16 -12.55 -3.09
N VAL A 47 -16.76 -11.77 -4.08
CA VAL A 47 -17.68 -11.05 -4.97
C VAL A 47 -18.48 -12.01 -5.84
N TRP A 48 -17.87 -13.09 -6.32
CA TRP A 48 -18.57 -14.13 -7.07
C TRP A 48 -19.66 -14.83 -6.24
N LEU A 49 -19.42 -14.99 -4.94
CA LEU A 49 -20.34 -15.64 -4.01
C LEU A 49 -21.42 -14.70 -3.43
N THR A 50 -21.28 -13.38 -3.59
CA THR A 50 -22.11 -12.40 -2.87
C THR A 50 -22.56 -11.21 -3.74
N GLN A 51 -23.27 -10.26 -3.14
CA GLN A 51 -23.75 -9.05 -3.82
C GLN A 51 -22.62 -8.02 -4.10
N PRO A 52 -22.73 -7.19 -5.15
CA PRO A 52 -21.70 -6.21 -5.53
C PRO A 52 -21.37 -5.16 -4.45
N LYS A 53 -22.21 -5.01 -3.40
CA LYS A 53 -21.91 -4.19 -2.23
C LYS A 53 -20.62 -4.59 -1.50
N TRP A 54 -20.22 -5.87 -1.59
CA TRP A 54 -18.97 -6.36 -1.00
C TRP A 54 -17.73 -5.95 -1.81
N PHE A 55 -17.90 -5.56 -3.08
CA PHE A 55 -16.82 -5.03 -3.91
C PHE A 55 -16.26 -3.74 -3.32
N LEU A 56 -17.16 -2.85 -2.83
CA LEU A 56 -16.80 -1.61 -2.16
C LEU A 56 -15.97 -1.85 -0.88
N ILE A 57 -16.40 -2.80 -0.06
CA ILE A 57 -15.69 -3.19 1.17
C ILE A 57 -14.30 -3.73 0.83
N GLY A 58 -14.19 -4.54 -0.23
CA GLY A 58 -12.91 -5.03 -0.75
C GLY A 58 -11.97 -3.90 -1.17
N GLY A 59 -12.48 -2.86 -1.82
CA GLY A 59 -11.68 -1.68 -2.19
C GLY A 59 -11.17 -0.90 -0.97
N ILE A 60 -12.02 -0.67 0.03
CA ILE A 60 -11.65 0.04 1.27
C ILE A 60 -10.59 -0.75 2.05
N VAL A 61 -10.78 -2.06 2.23
CA VAL A 61 -9.82 -2.92 2.93
C VAL A 61 -8.48 -2.95 2.20
N PHE A 62 -8.49 -3.01 0.86
CA PHE A 62 -7.27 -2.95 0.06
C PHE A 62 -6.52 -1.63 0.28
N MET A 63 -7.22 -0.49 0.22
CA MET A 63 -6.62 0.82 0.44
C MET A 63 -6.00 0.92 1.84
N LEU A 64 -6.68 0.45 2.89
CA LEU A 64 -6.15 0.46 4.25
C LEU A 64 -4.89 -0.40 4.39
N PHE A 65 -4.88 -1.59 3.78
CA PHE A 65 -3.74 -2.50 3.84
C PHE A 65 -2.51 -1.92 3.14
N VAL A 66 -2.71 -1.33 1.96
CA VAL A 66 -1.64 -0.69 1.21
C VAL A 66 -1.17 0.59 1.90
N GLY A 67 -2.09 1.40 2.43
CA GLY A 67 -1.77 2.61 3.18
C GLY A 67 -0.92 2.30 4.41
N PHE A 68 -1.32 1.29 5.20
CA PHE A 68 -0.55 0.84 6.36
C PHE A 68 0.86 0.37 5.97
N TYR A 69 0.98 -0.38 4.88
CA TYR A 69 2.27 -0.81 4.38
C TYR A 69 3.13 0.37 3.91
N ALA A 70 2.54 1.35 3.22
CA ALA A 70 3.26 2.55 2.78
C ALA A 70 3.83 3.33 3.97
N THR A 71 3.03 3.52 5.04
CA THR A 71 3.49 4.18 6.26
C THR A 71 4.64 3.40 6.93
N LEU A 72 4.55 2.07 7.01
CA LEU A 72 5.63 1.24 7.55
C LEU A 72 6.90 1.29 6.69
N SER A 73 6.76 1.26 5.37
CA SER A 73 7.87 1.35 4.42
C SER A 73 8.61 2.67 4.58
N ILE A 74 7.88 3.79 4.63
CA ILE A 74 8.44 5.13 4.87
C ILE A 74 9.13 5.19 6.24
N GLY A 75 8.51 4.64 7.29
CA GLY A 75 9.09 4.61 8.63
C GLY A 75 10.39 3.81 8.74
N LEU A 76 10.48 2.67 8.05
CA LEU A 76 11.71 1.87 7.97
C LEU A 76 12.81 2.59 7.19
N SER A 77 12.46 3.19 6.05
CA SER A 77 13.40 4.00 5.25
C SER A 77 13.92 5.21 6.03
N MET A 78 13.06 5.86 6.83
CA MET A 78 13.47 6.96 7.71
C MET A 78 14.44 6.50 8.79
N LYS A 79 14.20 5.34 9.42
CA LYS A 79 15.12 4.77 10.41
C LYS A 79 16.48 4.43 9.79
N GLN A 80 16.50 3.87 8.59
CA GLN A 80 17.74 3.59 7.86
C GLN A 80 18.49 4.88 7.51
N CYS A 81 17.78 5.90 7.01
CA CYS A 81 18.37 7.22 6.72
C CYS A 81 18.97 7.88 7.97
N ILE A 82 18.29 7.81 9.12
CA ILE A 82 18.83 8.35 10.38
C ILE A 82 20.06 7.56 10.86
N ALA A 83 20.07 6.24 10.68
CA ALA A 83 21.22 5.41 11.03
C ALA A 83 22.44 5.77 10.16
N GLU A 84 22.27 5.90 8.85
CA GLU A 84 23.31 6.33 7.92
C GLU A 84 23.81 7.75 8.23
N LEU A 85 22.92 8.70 8.54
CA LEU A 85 23.31 10.05 8.96
C LEU A 85 24.12 10.06 10.25
N LYS A 86 23.81 9.15 11.19
CA LYS A 86 24.54 9.01 12.44
C LYS A 86 25.93 8.41 12.21
N GLU A 87 26.03 7.41 11.34
CA GLU A 87 27.32 6.83 10.92
C GLU A 87 28.18 7.83 10.15
N ALA A 88 27.59 8.61 9.24
CA ALA A 88 28.27 9.68 8.52
C ALA A 88 28.79 10.78 9.46
N ARG A 89 28.02 11.17 10.49
CA ARG A 89 28.52 12.09 11.53
C ARG A 89 29.64 11.49 12.37
N ALA A 90 29.57 10.19 12.67
CA ALA A 90 30.60 9.51 13.44
C ALA A 90 31.92 9.35 12.65
N SER A 91 31.85 9.11 11.34
CA SER A 91 33.03 9.05 10.47
C SER A 91 33.66 10.44 10.27
N GLN A 92 32.86 11.49 10.09
CA GLN A 92 33.35 12.86 9.97
C GLN A 92 34.10 13.32 11.23
N LYS A 93 33.59 12.98 12.42
CA LYS A 93 34.25 13.28 13.70
C LYS A 93 35.56 12.50 13.94
N ARG A 94 35.74 11.36 13.26
CA ARG A 94 37.01 10.60 13.28
C ARG A 94 38.04 11.16 12.30
N GLY A 95 37.61 11.73 11.18
CA GLY A 95 38.49 12.39 10.20
C GLY A 95 39.00 13.76 10.67
N ASP A 96 38.24 14.46 11.50
CA ASP A 96 38.56 15.81 11.99
C ASP A 96 39.45 15.82 13.26
N ASN A 97 39.75 14.65 13.82
CA ASN A 97 40.54 14.49 15.04
C ASN A 97 41.90 13.82 14.77
N ASN A 98 42.37 13.90 13.53
CA ASN A 98 43.66 13.43 13.01
C ASN A 98 44.32 14.59 12.26
#